data_AF-A0AAD4J4J7-F1
#
_entry.id   AF-A0AAD4J4J7-F1
#
_cell.length_a   1.000
_cell.length_b   1.000
_cell.length_c   1.000
_cell.angle_alpha   90.00
_cell.angle_beta   90.00
_cell.angle_gamma   90.00
#
_symmetry.space_group_name_H-M   'P 1'
#
loop_
_entity.id
_entity.type
_entity.pdbx_description
1 polymer ?
#
loop_
_entity_poly.entity_id
_entity_poly.type
_entity_poly.pdbx_seq_one_letter_code
_entity_poly.pdbx_strand_id
1 'polypeptide(L)'
;MSFHSAVIQKLLNTNAHIGRRVTANHFKIFSEGTRNGVSIVDSDKTLICIRNACDFIGHLSRNNARLLFVNTNSLFDEIIAQMTKAIGIKHDTTWRLGGFLTNSSSPRRFRGRNKKFNICAPHAPDCIVIFDTERKSSVIKEANRLQIPVVGLVDSSMPWETYSKITYPVPANDSVEFVYLFCNLITKTILKEKKEAMAVRGEGTVTRGDVEQDDLIDQTAQKFVFPYDKLPAIPEDISKTKELLDKLVIVKFNGSLGTTIGFKGPKCTMEIGGGLSCLDLIIDQIEALNAKYGSDIPLFLVNTVDAHRKILQFLAKHPNKNIHSVEQSTNDLKDASPYTPSSAKGQGHKDEMDSFNLAEAIFPLVNNRKLDILSSQGREYILLLGSDNLGCVIDPKILNYLVQNHIELCLEVTPKSSAKEESKYSQDEAKTPILTPKTNWRFVDTMWMNIESVESLVAKGRLTISKLFDQQFALSVPNSRYLPVEATSDLFLLQSDLYTFVEGTPTRNTARENPSDPSIQLGPVFRNVDDFKERFKAIPSILGLDSLKVTGDVWFGTGITLKGKVSIHAGLGVRIVIPDGTVLENRTIARQKDLEGSSS
;
A
#
# COMPACT_ATOMS: atom_id res chain seq x y z
N MET A 1 -19.71 11.15 -5.12
CA MET A 1 -20.21 11.15 -3.72
C MET A 1 -19.48 12.23 -2.90
N SER A 2 -20.14 13.03 -2.05
CA SER A 2 -19.45 14.07 -1.24
C SER A 2 -18.62 13.44 -0.10
N PHE A 3 -17.55 14.11 0.38
CA PHE A 3 -16.77 13.60 1.53
C PHE A 3 -17.65 13.35 2.75
N HIS A 4 -18.61 14.25 2.97
CA HIS A 4 -19.61 14.10 4.02
C HIS A 4 -20.43 12.81 3.82
N SER A 5 -20.94 12.57 2.61
CA SER A 5 -21.67 11.34 2.28
C SER A 5 -20.83 10.07 2.49
N ALA A 6 -19.55 10.06 2.12
CA ALA A 6 -18.67 8.91 2.36
C ALA A 6 -18.44 8.64 3.87
N VAL A 7 -18.31 9.69 4.68
CA VAL A 7 -18.17 9.56 6.15
C VAL A 7 -19.47 9.04 6.77
N ILE A 8 -20.63 9.53 6.32
CA ILE A 8 -21.93 9.05 6.76
C ILE A 8 -22.13 7.59 6.37
N GLN A 9 -21.77 7.20 5.15
CA GLN A 9 -21.80 5.78 4.72
C GLN A 9 -20.95 4.89 5.64
N LYS A 10 -19.76 5.36 6.04
CA LYS A 10 -18.93 4.62 7.00
C LYS A 10 -19.59 4.46 8.37
N LEU A 11 -20.26 5.51 8.87
CA LEU A 11 -21.04 5.42 10.12
C LEU A 11 -22.23 4.45 9.98
N LEU A 12 -22.93 4.48 8.85
CA LEU A 12 -24.04 3.57 8.57
C LEU A 12 -23.57 2.09 8.57
N ASN A 13 -22.42 1.80 7.94
CA ASN A 13 -21.83 0.45 7.90
C ASN A 13 -21.42 -0.09 9.28
N THR A 14 -21.21 0.79 10.26
CA THR A 14 -20.94 0.36 11.65
C THR A 14 -22.22 0.06 12.44
N ASN A 15 -23.42 0.17 11.85
CA ASN A 15 -24.69 0.05 12.57
C ASN A 15 -24.90 1.07 13.70
N ALA A 16 -24.12 2.17 13.72
CA ALA A 16 -24.24 3.22 14.75
C ALA A 16 -25.63 3.89 14.78
N HIS A 17 -26.30 3.92 13.64
CA HIS A 17 -27.62 4.51 13.46
C HIS A 17 -28.78 3.67 14.04
N ILE A 18 -28.54 2.39 14.36
CA ILE A 18 -29.56 1.46 14.83
C ILE A 18 -29.66 1.56 16.36
N GLY A 19 -30.51 2.45 16.86
CA GLY A 19 -30.73 2.64 18.30
C GLY A 19 -31.48 1.49 18.97
N ARG A 20 -31.99 1.71 20.18
CA ARG A 20 -32.77 0.71 20.94
C ARG A 20 -34.27 0.88 20.68
N ARG A 21 -35.07 -0.11 21.09
CA ARG A 21 -36.54 -0.11 20.86
C ARG A 21 -37.31 0.96 21.64
N VAL A 22 -36.69 1.50 22.69
CA VAL A 22 -37.28 2.57 23.50
C VAL A 22 -36.64 3.88 23.07
N THR A 23 -37.46 4.87 22.70
CA THR A 23 -37.03 6.26 22.53
C THR A 23 -37.52 7.07 23.72
N ALA A 24 -36.63 7.35 24.66
CA ALA A 24 -36.94 8.34 25.69
C ALA A 24 -37.08 9.74 25.04
N ASN A 25 -38.01 10.56 25.55
CA ASN A 25 -38.33 11.87 24.94
C ASN A 25 -37.12 12.80 24.80
N HIS A 26 -36.16 12.72 25.74
CA HIS A 26 -34.96 13.54 25.71
C HIS A 26 -33.94 13.12 24.64
N PHE A 27 -34.02 11.90 24.11
CA PHE A 27 -33.13 11.45 23.04
C PHE A 27 -33.61 11.90 21.64
N LYS A 28 -34.83 12.44 21.53
CA LYS A 28 -35.41 12.89 20.26
C LYS A 28 -34.55 13.90 19.51
N ILE A 29 -33.74 14.67 20.23
CA ILE A 29 -32.80 15.64 19.65
C ILE A 29 -31.74 14.97 18.75
N PHE A 30 -31.46 13.68 18.95
CA PHE A 30 -30.48 12.91 18.16
C PHE A 30 -31.10 11.86 17.25
N SER A 31 -32.42 11.69 17.26
CA SER A 31 -33.10 10.69 16.44
C SER A 31 -33.83 11.35 15.28
N GLU A 32 -33.77 10.73 14.10
CA GLU A 32 -34.61 11.11 12.96
C GLU A 32 -36.03 10.56 13.08
N GLY A 33 -36.21 9.46 13.82
CA GLY A 33 -37.50 8.85 14.03
C GLY A 33 -37.40 7.41 14.51
N THR A 34 -38.44 6.63 14.24
CA THR A 34 -38.48 5.20 14.57
C THR A 34 -38.84 4.37 13.35
N ARG A 35 -38.24 3.19 13.21
CA ARG A 35 -38.56 2.20 12.17
C ARG A 35 -38.73 0.83 12.81
N ASN A 36 -39.87 0.18 12.59
CA ASN A 36 -40.22 -1.11 13.23
C ASN A 36 -40.04 -1.10 14.77
N GLY A 37 -40.36 0.04 15.40
CA GLY A 37 -40.21 0.23 16.84
C GLY A 37 -38.76 0.37 17.32
N VAL A 38 -37.78 0.56 16.44
CA VAL A 38 -36.37 0.84 16.76
C VAL A 38 -36.08 2.32 16.49
N SER A 39 -35.41 3.02 17.41
CA SER A 39 -34.94 4.39 17.20
C SER A 39 -33.89 4.45 16.10
N ILE A 40 -34.04 5.39 15.16
CA ILE A 40 -33.01 5.67 14.15
C ILE A 40 -32.24 6.91 14.59
N VAL A 41 -30.96 6.73 14.89
CA VAL A 41 -30.05 7.81 15.30
C VAL A 41 -29.58 8.56 14.06
N ASP A 42 -29.62 9.89 14.12
CA ASP A 42 -29.14 10.78 13.09
C ASP A 42 -27.60 10.69 12.99
N SER A 43 -27.11 10.21 11.86
CA SER A 43 -25.66 10.05 11.61
C SER A 43 -24.93 11.39 11.47
N ASP A 44 -25.61 12.45 11.05
CA ASP A 44 -25.01 13.79 10.96
C ASP A 44 -24.78 14.36 12.36
N LYS A 45 -25.78 14.23 13.25
CA LYS A 45 -25.63 14.60 14.67
C LYS A 45 -24.57 13.75 15.37
N THR A 46 -24.52 12.45 15.06
CA THR A 46 -23.47 11.54 15.52
C THR A 46 -22.09 12.06 15.13
N LEU A 47 -21.91 12.43 13.86
CA LEU A 47 -20.64 12.96 13.35
C LEU A 47 -20.24 14.29 14.02
N ILE A 48 -21.18 15.20 14.22
CA ILE A 48 -20.95 16.47 14.93
C ILE A 48 -20.47 16.19 16.37
N CYS A 49 -21.15 15.31 17.08
CA CYS A 49 -20.78 14.94 18.44
C CYS A 49 -19.41 14.25 18.53
N ILE A 50 -19.09 13.36 17.59
CA ILE A 50 -17.77 12.71 17.51
C ILE A 50 -16.68 13.76 17.32
N ARG A 51 -16.88 14.75 16.44
CA ARG A 51 -15.93 15.84 16.23
C ARG A 51 -15.71 16.65 17.50
N ASN A 52 -16.78 17.10 18.14
CA ASN A 52 -16.70 17.84 19.41
C ASN A 52 -15.96 17.04 20.50
N ALA A 53 -16.23 15.73 20.60
CA ALA A 53 -15.55 14.84 21.54
C ALA A 53 -14.06 14.69 21.22
N CYS A 54 -13.70 14.48 19.95
CA CYS A 54 -12.30 14.35 19.53
C CYS A 54 -11.53 15.67 19.73
N ASP A 55 -12.12 16.81 19.38
CA ASP A 55 -11.50 18.12 19.56
C ASP A 55 -11.22 18.41 21.04
N PHE A 56 -12.17 18.07 21.92
CA PHE A 56 -11.98 18.18 23.36
C PHE A 56 -10.86 17.26 23.88
N ILE A 57 -10.87 15.98 23.49
CA ILE A 57 -9.81 15.02 23.85
C ILE A 57 -8.45 15.47 23.31
N GLY A 58 -8.41 16.03 22.10
CA GLY A 58 -7.20 16.57 21.50
C GLY A 58 -6.64 17.75 22.30
N HIS A 59 -7.50 18.68 22.73
CA HIS A 59 -7.12 19.78 23.61
C HIS A 59 -6.53 19.29 24.94
N LEU A 60 -7.16 18.29 25.58
CA LEU A 60 -6.65 17.67 26.80
C LEU A 60 -5.29 16.99 26.57
N SER A 61 -5.11 16.31 25.44
CA SER A 61 -3.85 15.65 25.09
C SER A 61 -2.69 16.65 24.93
N ARG A 62 -2.93 17.82 24.31
CA ARG A 62 -1.92 18.90 24.20
C ARG A 62 -1.43 19.39 25.57
N ASN A 63 -2.34 19.44 26.54
CA ASN A 63 -2.07 19.89 27.90
C ASN A 63 -1.55 18.77 28.82
N ASN A 64 -1.25 17.58 28.26
CA ASN A 64 -0.79 16.41 28.99
C ASN A 64 -1.75 15.98 30.12
N ALA A 65 -3.06 16.14 29.88
CA ALA A 65 -4.11 15.81 30.82
C ALA A 65 -4.32 14.29 30.95
N ARG A 66 -4.87 13.87 32.09
CA ARG A 66 -5.08 12.47 32.45
C ARG A 66 -6.44 11.99 31.99
N LEU A 67 -6.44 11.12 30.99
CA LEU A 67 -7.65 10.49 30.47
C LEU A 67 -7.89 9.14 31.17
N LEU A 68 -9.10 8.91 31.64
CA LEU A 68 -9.55 7.61 32.16
C LEU A 68 -10.55 6.97 31.19
N PHE A 69 -10.23 5.77 30.70
CA PHE A 69 -11.13 5.00 29.84
C PHE A 69 -11.90 3.97 30.68
N VAL A 70 -13.22 3.95 30.53
CA VAL A 70 -14.13 3.13 31.33
C VAL A 70 -14.94 2.25 30.39
N ASN A 71 -14.93 0.96 30.68
CA ASN A 71 -15.56 -0.06 29.85
C ASN A 71 -16.42 -1.05 30.64
N THR A 72 -17.73 -0.94 30.53
CA THR A 72 -18.65 -1.87 31.20
C THR A 72 -18.92 -3.16 30.41
N ASN A 73 -18.58 -3.18 29.12
CA ASN A 73 -18.83 -4.34 28.25
C ASN A 73 -17.54 -5.11 27.98
N SER A 74 -17.45 -6.37 28.44
CA SER A 74 -16.26 -7.20 28.23
C SER A 74 -15.92 -7.42 26.75
N LEU A 75 -16.86 -7.25 25.82
CA LEU A 75 -16.59 -7.32 24.38
C LEU A 75 -15.60 -6.26 23.90
N PHE A 76 -15.49 -5.13 24.59
CA PHE A 76 -14.61 -4.02 24.20
C PHE A 76 -13.28 -4.01 24.96
N ASP A 77 -13.07 -4.93 25.91
CA ASP A 77 -11.87 -4.95 26.76
C ASP A 77 -10.59 -5.05 25.90
N GLU A 78 -10.61 -5.87 24.85
CA GLU A 78 -9.47 -6.01 23.93
C GLU A 78 -9.22 -4.74 23.10
N ILE A 79 -10.29 -4.15 22.54
CA ILE A 79 -10.21 -2.93 21.72
C ILE A 79 -9.63 -1.78 22.54
N ILE A 80 -10.10 -1.63 23.78
CA ILE A 80 -9.68 -0.54 24.68
C ILE A 80 -8.28 -0.81 25.23
N ALA A 81 -7.91 -2.06 25.51
CA ALA A 81 -6.55 -2.42 25.86
C ALA A 81 -5.55 -2.10 24.73
N GLN A 82 -5.91 -2.40 23.48
CA GLN A 82 -5.10 -2.05 22.31
C GLN A 82 -4.95 -0.52 22.15
N MET A 83 -6.05 0.23 22.26
CA MET A 83 -6.04 1.69 22.19
C MET A 83 -5.17 2.31 23.30
N THR A 84 -5.39 1.92 24.55
CA THR A 84 -4.67 2.48 25.71
C THR A 84 -3.17 2.18 25.64
N LYS A 85 -2.81 0.98 25.17
CA LYS A 85 -1.42 0.63 24.86
C LYS A 85 -0.83 1.53 23.77
N ALA A 86 -1.54 1.75 22.67
CA ALA A 86 -1.07 2.57 21.55
C ALA A 86 -0.82 4.03 21.94
N ILE A 87 -1.64 4.60 22.83
CA ILE A 87 -1.48 5.99 23.30
C ILE A 87 -0.53 6.13 24.51
N GLY A 88 -0.01 5.01 25.04
CA GLY A 88 0.87 4.99 26.21
C GLY A 88 0.16 5.31 27.54
N ILE A 89 -1.14 5.02 27.65
CA ILE A 89 -1.93 5.21 28.88
C ILE A 89 -2.18 3.85 29.51
N LYS A 90 -1.98 3.75 30.83
CA LYS A 90 -2.25 2.50 31.55
C LYS A 90 -3.76 2.26 31.64
N HIS A 91 -4.22 1.11 31.16
CA HIS A 91 -5.60 0.67 31.37
C HIS A 91 -5.81 0.33 32.85
N ASP A 92 -6.61 1.13 33.54
CA ASP A 92 -6.97 0.93 34.94
C ASP A 92 -8.39 0.36 35.03
N THR A 93 -8.53 -0.87 35.53
CA THR A 93 -9.83 -1.54 35.71
C THR A 93 -10.41 -1.37 37.12
N THR A 94 -9.72 -0.64 38.00
CA THR A 94 -10.12 -0.49 39.40
C THR A 94 -11.39 0.37 39.60
N TRP A 95 -11.85 1.09 38.56
CA TRP A 95 -13.14 1.78 38.55
C TRP A 95 -14.35 0.86 38.74
N ARG A 96 -14.19 -0.46 38.56
CA ARG A 96 -15.23 -1.47 38.84
C ARG A 96 -15.58 -1.57 40.34
N LEU A 97 -14.78 -0.97 41.22
CA LEU A 97 -15.05 -0.84 42.65
C LEU A 97 -15.85 0.45 42.92
N GLY A 98 -16.98 0.34 43.62
CA GLY A 98 -17.81 1.51 43.96
C GLY A 98 -17.05 2.53 44.83
N GLY A 99 -17.18 3.82 44.52
CA GLY A 99 -16.48 4.90 45.21
C GLY A 99 -15.06 5.16 44.71
N PHE A 100 -14.71 4.69 43.51
CA PHE A 100 -13.37 4.79 42.94
C PHE A 100 -12.87 6.23 42.80
N LEU A 101 -13.67 7.13 42.22
CA LEU A 101 -13.28 8.52 42.01
C LEU A 101 -13.43 9.31 43.32
N THR A 102 -14.49 9.00 44.07
CA THR A 102 -14.92 9.74 45.24
C THR A 102 -14.17 9.42 46.54
N ASN A 103 -13.48 8.27 46.62
CA ASN A 103 -12.60 7.90 47.75
C ASN A 103 -11.11 8.14 47.46
N SER A 104 -10.76 8.81 46.36
CA SER A 104 -9.37 9.09 45.96
C SER A 104 -8.54 9.83 47.03
N SER A 105 -9.19 10.65 47.86
CA SER A 105 -8.58 11.38 48.99
C SER A 105 -8.49 10.60 50.31
N SER A 106 -9.01 9.37 50.39
CA SER A 106 -8.96 8.53 51.60
C SER A 106 -8.85 7.03 51.25
N PRO A 107 -7.68 6.57 50.77
CA PRO A 107 -7.47 5.18 50.40
C PRO A 107 -7.58 4.27 51.63
N ARG A 108 -8.71 3.56 51.79
CA ARG A 108 -8.88 2.56 52.85
C ARG A 108 -7.92 1.39 52.60
N ARG A 109 -6.89 1.26 53.44
CA ARG A 109 -5.97 0.10 53.44
C ARG A 109 -6.67 -1.12 54.04
N PHE A 110 -7.21 -2.01 53.22
CA PHE A 110 -7.67 -3.31 53.69
C PHE A 110 -6.46 -4.27 53.81
N ARG A 111 -6.13 -4.71 55.04
CA ARG A 111 -5.13 -5.77 55.26
C ARG A 111 -5.81 -7.15 55.16
N GLY A 112 -5.82 -7.73 53.97
CA GLY A 112 -6.12 -9.15 53.77
C GLY A 112 -4.83 -9.99 53.89
N ARG A 113 -4.96 -11.24 54.34
CA ARG A 113 -3.87 -12.12 54.82
C ARG A 113 -2.71 -12.41 53.85
N ASN A 114 -2.65 -11.90 52.61
CA ASN A 114 -1.44 -12.03 51.76
C ASN A 114 -1.35 -11.11 50.51
N LYS A 115 -2.14 -10.03 50.35
CA LYS A 115 -1.97 -9.08 49.22
C LYS A 115 -2.26 -7.63 49.61
N LYS A 116 -1.35 -6.72 49.27
CA LYS A 116 -1.57 -5.26 49.33
C LYS A 116 -2.41 -4.85 48.11
N PHE A 117 -3.66 -4.43 48.31
CA PHE A 117 -4.47 -3.82 47.25
C PHE A 117 -4.47 -2.30 47.43
N ASN A 118 -4.03 -1.56 46.41
CA ASN A 118 -4.31 -0.13 46.30
C ASN A 118 -5.69 0.00 45.64
N ILE A 119 -6.67 0.52 46.38
CA ILE A 119 -8.08 0.61 45.96
C ILE A 119 -8.38 1.88 45.13
N CYS A 120 -7.43 2.82 45.02
CA CYS A 120 -7.63 4.09 44.31
C CYS A 120 -6.43 4.49 43.46
N ALA A 121 -6.71 5.19 42.34
CA ALA A 121 -5.72 5.99 41.64
C ALA A 121 -5.29 7.18 42.53
N PRO A 122 -3.99 7.51 42.63
CA PRO A 122 -3.48 8.57 43.51
C PRO A 122 -3.91 9.99 43.11
N HIS A 123 -4.51 10.16 41.93
CA HIS A 123 -4.93 11.45 41.39
C HIS A 123 -6.19 11.30 40.55
N ALA A 124 -7.07 12.29 40.60
CA ALA A 124 -8.28 12.34 39.79
C ALA A 124 -7.94 12.50 38.28
N PRO A 125 -8.71 11.88 37.37
CA PRO A 125 -8.58 12.13 35.94
C PRO A 125 -9.16 13.49 35.56
N ASP A 126 -8.62 14.09 34.51
CA ASP A 126 -9.10 15.34 33.93
C ASP A 126 -10.30 15.13 33.00
N CYS A 127 -10.49 13.90 32.49
CA CYS A 127 -11.63 13.51 31.68
C CYS A 127 -11.86 12.00 31.74
N ILE A 128 -13.12 11.60 31.64
CA ILE A 128 -13.53 10.19 31.57
C ILE A 128 -14.17 9.91 30.21
N VAL A 129 -13.72 8.84 29.55
CA VAL A 129 -14.28 8.35 28.29
C VAL A 129 -14.99 7.02 28.53
N ILE A 130 -16.27 6.94 28.19
CA ILE A 130 -17.15 5.79 28.46
C ILE A 130 -17.70 5.22 27.14
N PHE A 131 -17.46 3.93 26.89
CA PHE A 131 -17.83 3.26 25.63
C PHE A 131 -19.11 2.43 25.67
N ASP A 132 -19.63 2.13 26.85
CA ASP A 132 -20.89 1.44 27.06
C ASP A 132 -21.56 2.01 28.30
N THR A 133 -22.89 2.11 28.25
CA THR A 133 -23.69 2.72 29.31
C THR A 133 -24.77 1.80 29.88
N GLU A 134 -24.82 0.54 29.46
CA GLU A 134 -25.95 -0.35 29.74
C GLU A 134 -26.05 -0.78 31.21
N ARG A 135 -24.94 -0.80 31.99
CA ARG A 135 -24.99 -1.21 33.41
C ARG A 135 -24.23 -0.30 34.39
N LYS A 136 -25.05 0.55 35.02
CA LYS A 136 -24.87 1.37 36.24
C LYS A 136 -23.80 2.47 36.21
N SER A 137 -24.32 3.65 35.89
CA SER A 137 -23.85 5.04 35.98
C SER A 137 -23.14 5.53 37.27
N SER A 138 -22.53 4.69 38.09
CA SER A 138 -21.84 5.14 39.32
C SER A 138 -20.70 6.09 38.97
N VAL A 139 -19.88 5.73 37.98
CA VAL A 139 -18.77 6.55 37.50
C VAL A 139 -19.25 7.92 37.00
N ILE A 140 -20.35 7.96 36.24
CA ILE A 140 -20.94 9.22 35.74
C ILE A 140 -21.43 10.10 36.89
N LYS A 141 -22.09 9.51 37.90
CA LYS A 141 -22.56 10.24 39.08
C LYS A 141 -21.41 10.77 39.94
N GLU A 142 -20.37 9.95 40.11
CA GLU A 142 -19.15 10.31 40.82
C GLU A 142 -18.37 11.43 40.10
N ALA A 143 -18.21 11.32 38.77
CA ALA A 143 -17.58 12.33 37.93
C ALA A 143 -18.32 13.67 37.99
N ASN A 144 -19.65 13.65 37.88
CA ASN A 144 -20.48 14.84 38.02
C ASN A 144 -20.33 15.51 39.40
N ARG A 145 -20.23 14.72 40.48
CA ARG A 145 -19.99 15.27 41.83
C ARG A 145 -18.62 15.94 41.94
N LEU A 146 -17.62 15.42 41.23
CA LEU A 146 -16.25 15.94 41.19
C LEU A 146 -16.03 16.97 40.08
N GLN A 147 -17.07 17.32 39.30
CA GLN A 147 -16.98 18.21 38.14
C GLN A 147 -15.96 17.76 37.09
N ILE A 148 -15.78 16.45 36.93
CA ILE A 148 -14.93 15.85 35.90
C ILE A 148 -15.77 15.68 34.62
N PRO A 149 -15.34 16.22 33.47
CA PRO A 149 -16.07 16.10 32.22
C PRO A 149 -16.10 14.66 31.71
N VAL A 150 -17.24 14.28 31.12
CA VAL A 150 -17.48 12.93 30.60
C VAL A 150 -17.74 13.00 29.09
N VAL A 151 -16.94 12.25 28.33
CA VAL A 151 -17.22 11.88 26.94
C VAL A 151 -17.82 10.48 26.94
N GLY A 152 -18.99 10.28 26.34
CA GLY A 152 -19.64 8.97 26.44
C GLY A 152 -20.59 8.67 25.30
N LEU A 153 -20.66 7.39 24.93
CA LEU A 153 -21.71 6.91 24.03
C LEU A 153 -23.07 7.04 24.72
N VAL A 154 -24.08 7.48 23.98
CA VAL A 154 -25.45 7.61 24.47
C VAL A 154 -26.42 6.92 23.53
N ASP A 155 -27.36 6.18 24.11
CA ASP A 155 -28.39 5.46 23.36
C ASP A 155 -29.80 5.96 23.72
N SER A 156 -30.78 5.54 22.91
CA SER A 156 -32.17 5.98 23.02
C SER A 156 -32.91 5.49 24.28
N SER A 157 -32.36 4.49 24.98
CA SER A 157 -32.89 3.92 26.21
C SER A 157 -32.28 4.54 27.48
N MET A 158 -31.24 5.36 27.36
CA MET A 158 -30.57 5.97 28.50
C MET A 158 -31.50 6.90 29.30
N PRO A 159 -31.57 6.80 30.65
CA PRO A 159 -32.36 7.72 31.48
C PRO A 159 -31.83 9.16 31.47
N TRP A 160 -32.73 10.14 31.54
CA TRP A 160 -32.40 11.58 31.54
C TRP A 160 -31.45 11.97 32.69
N GLU A 161 -31.62 11.35 33.86
CA GLU A 161 -30.79 11.62 35.03
C GLU A 161 -29.33 11.24 34.82
N THR A 162 -29.04 10.31 33.91
CA THR A 162 -27.66 9.94 33.55
C THR A 162 -27.19 10.77 32.37
N TYR A 163 -28.03 10.89 31.35
CA TYR A 163 -27.75 11.63 30.12
C TYR A 163 -27.35 13.10 30.39
N SER A 164 -28.10 13.79 31.25
CA SER A 164 -27.85 15.19 31.63
C SER A 164 -26.50 15.47 32.29
N LYS A 165 -25.76 14.44 32.71
CA LYS A 165 -24.45 14.55 33.37
C LYS A 165 -23.28 14.30 32.41
N ILE A 166 -23.54 13.97 31.15
CA ILE A 166 -22.51 13.71 30.14
C ILE A 166 -22.21 15.03 29.41
N THR A 167 -20.94 15.46 29.46
CA THR A 167 -20.50 16.74 28.89
C THR A 167 -20.44 16.70 27.37
N TYR A 168 -19.95 15.59 26.81
CA TYR A 168 -19.82 15.38 25.37
C TYR A 168 -20.51 14.05 24.98
N PRO A 169 -21.84 14.06 24.79
CA PRO A 169 -22.60 12.86 24.43
C PRO A 169 -22.41 12.53 22.95
N VAL A 170 -22.08 11.26 22.65
CA VAL A 170 -21.96 10.73 21.28
C VAL A 170 -23.15 9.79 21.02
N PRO A 171 -24.18 10.23 20.29
CA PRO A 171 -25.36 9.41 20.06
C PRO A 171 -25.05 8.32 19.05
N ALA A 172 -25.00 7.07 19.49
CA ALA A 172 -24.71 5.94 18.63
C ALA A 172 -25.05 4.62 19.34
N ASN A 173 -25.32 3.60 18.54
CA ASN A 173 -25.31 2.23 19.03
C ASN A 173 -23.87 1.78 19.34
N ASP A 174 -23.72 1.03 20.42
CA ASP A 174 -22.46 0.47 20.89
C ASP A 174 -22.10 -0.84 20.15
N SER A 175 -22.18 -0.85 18.82
CA SER A 175 -21.71 -2.01 18.04
C SER A 175 -20.18 -2.15 18.15
N VAL A 176 -19.68 -3.38 17.99
CA VAL A 176 -18.24 -3.65 18.01
C VAL A 176 -17.51 -2.83 16.93
N GLU A 177 -18.11 -2.74 15.74
CA GLU A 177 -17.57 -1.97 14.61
C GLU A 177 -17.51 -0.47 14.92
N PHE A 178 -18.54 0.09 15.56
CA PHE A 178 -18.58 1.51 15.90
C PHE A 178 -17.62 1.83 17.05
N VAL A 179 -17.59 1.04 18.11
CA VAL A 179 -16.65 1.22 19.23
C VAL A 179 -15.21 1.15 18.72
N TYR A 180 -14.90 0.19 17.84
CA TYR A 180 -13.60 0.11 17.17
C TYR A 180 -13.28 1.37 16.36
N LEU A 181 -14.24 1.87 15.56
CA LEU A 181 -14.07 3.11 14.81
C LEU A 181 -13.80 4.30 15.74
N PHE A 182 -14.58 4.43 16.82
CA PHE A 182 -14.48 5.54 17.76
C PHE A 182 -13.17 5.52 18.54
N CYS A 183 -12.75 4.35 19.05
CA CYS A 183 -11.43 4.16 19.68
C CYS A 183 -10.29 4.54 18.73
N ASN A 184 -10.38 4.16 17.44
CA ASN A 184 -9.38 4.53 16.44
C ASN A 184 -9.34 6.04 16.18
N LEU A 185 -10.49 6.72 16.14
CA LEU A 185 -10.54 8.17 15.98
C LEU A 185 -9.87 8.89 17.17
N ILE A 186 -10.17 8.44 18.39
CA ILE A 186 -9.53 8.96 19.61
C ILE A 186 -8.02 8.72 19.59
N THR A 187 -7.59 7.50 19.24
CA THR A 187 -6.16 7.13 19.13
C THR A 187 -5.43 8.05 18.17
N LYS A 188 -5.96 8.19 16.93
CA LYS A 188 -5.36 9.04 15.91
C LYS A 188 -5.30 10.50 16.35
N THR A 189 -6.34 10.99 17.00
CA THR A 189 -6.39 12.36 17.53
C THR A 189 -5.29 12.57 18.58
N ILE A 190 -5.20 11.71 19.60
CA ILE A 190 -4.19 11.83 20.66
C ILE A 190 -2.76 11.75 20.09
N LEU A 191 -2.49 10.80 19.19
CA LEU A 191 -1.16 10.63 18.60
C LEU A 191 -0.77 11.83 17.72
N LYS A 192 -1.71 12.35 16.93
CA LYS A 192 -1.50 13.57 16.15
C LYS A 192 -1.12 14.74 17.05
N GLU A 193 -1.89 14.96 18.13
CA GLU A 193 -1.67 16.07 19.05
C GLU A 193 -0.37 15.95 19.85
N LYS A 194 0.00 14.73 20.26
CA LYS A 194 1.30 14.48 20.90
C LYS A 194 2.46 14.80 19.95
N LYS A 195 2.36 14.41 18.68
CA LYS A 195 3.37 14.68 17.66
C LYS A 195 3.51 16.19 17.39
N GLU A 196 2.39 16.90 17.27
CA GLU A 196 2.38 18.36 17.10
C GLU A 196 2.94 19.08 18.32
N ALA A 197 2.58 18.65 19.54
CA ALA A 197 3.14 19.20 20.78
C ALA A 197 4.66 18.96 20.90
N MET A 198 5.17 17.81 20.46
CA MET A 198 6.61 17.52 20.42
C MET A 198 7.35 18.37 19.38
N ALA A 199 6.74 18.59 18.20
CA ALA A 199 7.31 19.43 17.15
C ALA A 199 7.39 20.92 17.58
N VAL A 200 6.42 21.41 18.34
CA VAL A 200 6.38 22.80 18.83
C VAL A 200 7.36 23.05 19.99
N ARG A 201 7.70 22.02 20.79
CA ARG A 201 8.60 22.16 21.95
C ARG A 201 10.10 22.14 21.63
N GLY A 202 10.50 21.92 20.38
CA GLY A 202 11.90 22.09 19.95
C GLY A 202 12.91 21.14 20.62
N GLU A 203 12.47 20.06 21.26
CA GLU A 203 13.36 19.06 21.87
C GLU A 203 13.58 17.90 20.90
N GLY A 204 14.63 18.04 20.09
CA GLY A 204 15.27 16.90 19.42
C GLY A 204 16.21 16.21 20.40
N THR A 205 15.96 14.94 20.71
CA THR A 205 16.96 13.92 21.09
C THR A 205 16.28 12.56 21.20
N VAL A 206 16.58 11.66 20.27
CA VAL A 206 16.23 10.23 20.36
C VAL A 206 17.46 9.51 20.90
N THR A 207 17.44 9.13 22.19
CA THR A 207 18.33 8.12 22.72
C THR A 207 17.86 6.75 22.25
N ARG A 208 18.75 6.06 21.52
CA ARG A 208 18.64 4.64 21.18
C ARG A 208 18.69 3.80 22.45
N GLY A 209 17.62 3.05 22.71
CA GLY A 209 17.53 2.04 23.74
C GLY A 209 16.07 1.64 23.91
N ASP A 210 15.80 0.33 23.85
CA ASP A 210 14.49 -0.34 24.01
C ASP A 210 13.80 -0.70 22.69
N VAL A 211 14.47 -1.61 21.96
CA VAL A 211 13.92 -2.47 20.93
C VAL A 211 13.22 -3.63 21.62
N GLU A 212 11.90 -3.58 21.77
CA GLU A 212 11.05 -4.78 22.04
C GLU A 212 9.53 -4.52 21.88
N GLN A 213 9.11 -3.41 21.23
CA GLN A 213 7.70 -3.00 21.21
C GLN A 213 7.15 -2.66 19.81
N ASP A 214 7.79 -3.13 18.74
CA ASP A 214 7.33 -2.93 17.36
C ASP A 214 6.45 -4.09 16.82
N ASP A 215 6.38 -5.23 17.49
CA ASP A 215 5.68 -6.43 16.97
C ASP A 215 4.14 -6.39 17.04
N LEU A 216 3.54 -5.41 17.73
CA LEU A 216 2.07 -5.32 17.87
C LEU A 216 1.41 -4.32 16.92
N ILE A 217 2.19 -3.52 16.20
CA ILE A 217 1.66 -2.61 15.16
C ILE A 217 1.40 -3.40 13.86
N ASP A 218 2.10 -4.51 13.63
CA ASP A 218 2.13 -5.24 12.36
C ASP A 218 0.82 -6.00 12.02
N GLN A 219 -0.01 -6.32 13.01
CA GLN A 219 -1.29 -7.02 12.75
C GLN A 219 -2.43 -6.09 12.26
N THR A 220 -2.33 -4.77 12.47
CA THR A 220 -3.41 -3.84 12.08
C THR A 220 -3.25 -3.27 10.67
N ALA A 221 -2.03 -3.24 10.11
CA ALA A 221 -1.79 -2.88 8.71
C ALA A 221 -2.28 -3.96 7.72
N GLN A 222 -2.44 -5.21 8.17
CA GLN A 222 -2.99 -6.31 7.37
C GLN A 222 -4.48 -6.15 7.02
N LYS A 223 -5.24 -5.25 7.66
CA LYS A 223 -6.69 -5.11 7.43
C LYS A 223 -7.07 -4.37 6.13
N PHE A 224 -6.12 -3.78 5.40
CA PHE A 224 -6.38 -3.02 4.16
C PHE A 224 -5.86 -3.68 2.88
N VAL A 225 -5.19 -4.83 2.99
CA VAL A 225 -4.64 -5.55 1.85
C VAL A 225 -5.45 -6.83 1.62
N PHE A 226 -6.18 -6.89 0.52
CA PHE A 226 -6.99 -8.05 0.15
C PHE A 226 -6.15 -9.06 -0.66
N PRO A 227 -6.15 -10.35 -0.33
CA PRO A 227 -5.37 -11.35 -1.06
C PRO A 227 -5.96 -11.67 -2.43
N TYR A 228 -5.12 -11.66 -3.47
CA TYR A 228 -5.48 -11.97 -4.85
C TYR A 228 -6.17 -13.34 -4.99
N ASP A 229 -5.71 -14.36 -4.26
CA ASP A 229 -6.26 -15.72 -4.34
C ASP A 229 -7.71 -15.84 -3.84
N LYS A 230 -8.21 -14.82 -3.12
CA LYS A 230 -9.61 -14.77 -2.66
C LYS A 230 -10.54 -14.02 -3.63
N LEU A 231 -10.03 -13.53 -4.76
CA LEU A 231 -10.88 -12.89 -5.76
C LEU A 231 -11.83 -13.91 -6.39
N PRO A 232 -13.09 -13.53 -6.64
CA PRO A 232 -14.03 -14.40 -7.34
C PRO A 232 -13.55 -14.68 -8.77
N ALA A 233 -13.89 -15.86 -9.28
CA ALA A 233 -13.66 -16.17 -10.69
C ALA A 233 -14.44 -15.19 -11.59
N ILE A 234 -13.94 -15.00 -12.82
CA ILE A 234 -14.68 -14.27 -13.84
C ILE A 234 -15.96 -15.05 -14.21
N PRO A 235 -17.01 -14.35 -14.69
CA PRO A 235 -18.16 -15.02 -15.29
C PRO A 235 -17.71 -15.99 -16.39
N GLU A 236 -18.28 -17.20 -16.41
CA GLU A 236 -18.01 -18.18 -17.48
C GLU A 236 -18.57 -17.72 -18.84
N ASP A 237 -19.54 -16.81 -18.81
CA ASP A 237 -20.17 -16.23 -19.97
C ASP A 237 -19.26 -15.17 -20.63
N ILE A 238 -18.79 -15.49 -21.83
CA ILE A 238 -17.95 -14.62 -22.69
C ILE A 238 -18.59 -13.24 -22.86
N SER A 239 -19.92 -13.17 -23.00
CA SER A 239 -20.63 -11.90 -23.24
C SER A 239 -20.54 -10.99 -22.02
N LYS A 240 -20.63 -11.55 -20.81
CA LYS A 240 -20.50 -10.77 -19.57
C LYS A 240 -19.06 -10.31 -19.33
N THR A 241 -18.08 -11.17 -19.63
CA THR A 241 -16.67 -10.75 -19.55
C THR A 241 -16.34 -9.70 -20.60
N LYS A 242 -16.96 -9.77 -21.79
CA LYS A 242 -16.87 -8.70 -22.79
C LYS A 242 -17.43 -7.38 -22.26
N GLU A 243 -18.63 -7.37 -21.69
CA GLU A 243 -19.23 -6.16 -21.09
C GLU A 243 -18.33 -5.55 -19.99
N LEU A 244 -17.65 -6.39 -19.21
CA LEU A 244 -16.67 -5.93 -18.23
C LEU A 244 -15.45 -5.28 -18.90
N LEU A 245 -14.87 -5.93 -19.90
CA LEU A 245 -13.70 -5.42 -20.62
C LEU A 245 -14.02 -4.17 -21.45
N ASP A 246 -15.26 -4.03 -21.91
CA ASP A 246 -15.73 -2.83 -22.61
C ASP A 246 -15.73 -1.59 -21.69
N LYS A 247 -15.69 -1.77 -20.36
CA LYS A 247 -15.51 -0.67 -19.40
C LYS A 247 -14.05 -0.28 -19.14
N LEU A 248 -13.08 -1.07 -19.62
CA LEU A 248 -11.66 -0.88 -19.31
C LEU A 248 -10.96 0.00 -20.34
N VAL A 249 -10.03 0.83 -19.87
CA VAL A 249 -8.96 1.46 -20.67
C VAL A 249 -7.62 1.18 -20.02
N ILE A 250 -6.59 0.93 -20.84
CA ILE A 250 -5.23 0.72 -20.35
C ILE A 250 -4.40 1.96 -20.64
N VAL A 251 -3.69 2.44 -19.63
CA VAL A 251 -2.78 3.58 -19.74
C VAL A 251 -1.40 3.12 -19.31
N LYS A 252 -0.40 3.29 -20.17
CA LYS A 252 1.01 3.07 -19.83
C LYS A 252 1.75 4.40 -19.84
N PHE A 253 2.43 4.70 -18.74
CA PHE A 253 3.35 5.83 -18.66
C PHE A 253 4.73 5.42 -19.17
N ASN A 254 5.27 6.15 -20.15
CA ASN A 254 6.55 5.88 -20.80
C ASN A 254 7.56 7.02 -20.58
N GLY A 255 7.65 7.52 -19.35
CA GLY A 255 8.60 8.58 -19.00
C GLY A 255 10.05 8.11 -18.79
N SER A 256 10.27 6.81 -18.55
CA SER A 256 11.60 6.28 -18.26
C SER A 256 12.44 6.06 -19.53
N LEU A 257 13.65 6.61 -19.51
CA LEU A 257 14.68 6.33 -20.51
C LEU A 257 15.60 5.22 -19.98
N GLY A 258 16.07 4.34 -20.87
CA GLY A 258 17.00 3.27 -20.52
C GLY A 258 18.45 3.73 -20.27
N THR A 259 18.68 5.01 -19.97
CA THR A 259 20.01 5.60 -19.83
C THR A 259 20.81 4.99 -18.67
N THR A 260 20.15 4.55 -17.60
CA THR A 260 20.78 3.88 -16.44
C THR A 260 21.57 2.63 -16.83
N ILE A 261 21.07 1.92 -17.85
CA ILE A 261 21.66 0.70 -18.42
C ILE A 261 22.29 0.97 -19.81
N GLY A 262 22.54 2.23 -20.16
CA GLY A 262 23.19 2.60 -21.44
C GLY A 262 22.30 2.51 -22.69
N PHE A 263 21.02 2.13 -22.56
CA PHE A 263 20.10 2.03 -23.68
C PHE A 263 19.62 3.42 -24.15
N LYS A 264 19.82 3.73 -25.43
CA LYS A 264 19.50 5.02 -26.03
C LYS A 264 18.06 5.06 -26.53
N GLY A 265 17.07 4.91 -25.64
CA GLY A 265 15.65 4.95 -25.98
C GLY A 265 14.71 4.83 -24.78
N PRO A 266 13.38 4.89 -25.01
CA PRO A 266 12.37 4.58 -24.00
C PRO A 266 12.55 3.13 -23.55
N LYS A 267 12.64 2.92 -22.24
CA LYS A 267 12.93 1.59 -21.67
C LYS A 267 11.91 0.52 -22.09
N CYS A 268 10.65 0.92 -22.29
CA CYS A 268 9.58 0.04 -22.76
C CYS A 268 9.78 -0.52 -24.19
N THR A 269 10.63 0.09 -25.01
CA THR A 269 10.96 -0.37 -26.36
C THR A 269 12.20 -1.27 -26.42
N MET A 270 12.83 -1.51 -25.26
CA MET A 270 13.98 -2.41 -25.17
C MET A 270 13.54 -3.86 -25.36
N GLU A 271 14.30 -4.60 -26.15
CA GLU A 271 14.10 -6.04 -26.36
C GLU A 271 14.44 -6.84 -25.10
N ILE A 272 13.49 -7.64 -24.64
CA ILE A 272 13.56 -8.42 -23.40
C ILE A 272 13.73 -9.93 -23.65
N GLY A 273 13.49 -10.40 -24.87
CA GLY A 273 13.63 -11.81 -25.24
C GLY A 273 12.74 -12.20 -26.43
N GLY A 274 13.19 -13.14 -27.26
CA GLY A 274 12.40 -13.65 -28.38
C GLY A 274 12.04 -12.60 -29.46
N GLY A 275 12.78 -11.49 -29.55
CA GLY A 275 12.45 -10.36 -30.42
C GLY A 275 11.35 -9.44 -29.90
N LEU A 276 10.81 -9.68 -28.71
CA LEU A 276 9.75 -8.89 -28.08
C LEU A 276 10.35 -7.87 -27.12
N SER A 277 9.69 -6.72 -27.02
CA SER A 277 9.93 -5.66 -26.03
C SER A 277 8.86 -5.66 -24.93
N CYS A 278 9.07 -4.85 -23.89
CA CYS A 278 8.07 -4.63 -22.85
C CYS A 278 6.72 -4.16 -23.42
N LEU A 279 6.76 -3.27 -24.41
CA LEU A 279 5.55 -2.75 -25.03
C LEU A 279 4.85 -3.82 -25.88
N ASP A 280 5.62 -4.67 -26.56
CA ASP A 280 5.06 -5.82 -27.32
C ASP A 280 4.29 -6.76 -26.40
N LEU A 281 4.85 -7.10 -25.23
CA LEU A 281 4.15 -7.93 -24.26
C LEU A 281 2.78 -7.38 -23.84
N ILE A 282 2.69 -6.07 -23.63
CA ILE A 282 1.42 -5.43 -23.24
C ILE A 282 0.43 -5.45 -24.41
N ILE A 283 0.90 -5.21 -25.64
CA ILE A 283 0.07 -5.29 -26.84
C ILE A 283 -0.44 -6.73 -27.03
N ASP A 284 0.42 -7.73 -26.90
CA ASP A 284 0.07 -9.15 -27.03
C ASP A 284 -0.99 -9.57 -25.99
N GLN A 285 -0.87 -9.11 -24.73
CA GLN A 285 -1.89 -9.37 -23.71
C GLN A 285 -3.25 -8.78 -24.10
N ILE A 286 -3.27 -7.53 -24.62
CA ILE A 286 -4.50 -6.87 -25.05
C ILE A 286 -5.11 -7.60 -26.25
N GLU A 287 -4.30 -7.97 -27.23
CA GLU A 287 -4.74 -8.68 -28.42
C GLU A 287 -5.28 -10.07 -28.09
N ALA A 288 -4.64 -10.78 -27.16
CA ALA A 288 -5.13 -12.07 -26.66
C ALA A 288 -6.50 -11.92 -25.98
N LEU A 289 -6.69 -10.89 -25.13
CA LEU A 289 -7.98 -10.62 -24.48
C LEU A 289 -9.05 -10.21 -25.48
N ASN A 290 -8.73 -9.31 -26.41
CA ASN A 290 -9.65 -8.86 -27.45
C ASN A 290 -10.08 -10.03 -28.36
N ALA A 291 -9.14 -10.89 -28.77
CA ALA A 291 -9.42 -12.08 -29.57
C ALA A 291 -10.28 -13.10 -28.80
N LYS A 292 -9.99 -13.30 -27.51
CA LYS A 292 -10.69 -14.28 -26.67
C LYS A 292 -12.13 -13.88 -26.35
N TYR A 293 -12.38 -12.59 -26.06
CA TYR A 293 -13.69 -12.12 -25.60
C TYR A 293 -14.46 -11.27 -26.62
N GLY A 294 -13.86 -10.96 -27.78
CA GLY A 294 -14.47 -10.09 -28.78
C GLY A 294 -14.63 -8.64 -28.31
N SER A 295 -13.70 -8.18 -27.46
CA SER A 295 -13.60 -6.83 -26.91
C SER A 295 -12.68 -5.95 -27.77
N ASP A 296 -12.73 -4.64 -27.52
CA ASP A 296 -11.83 -3.65 -28.12
C ASP A 296 -11.29 -2.72 -27.03
N ILE A 297 -10.32 -3.21 -26.26
CA ILE A 297 -9.71 -2.48 -25.14
C ILE A 297 -8.71 -1.44 -25.69
N PRO A 298 -8.89 -0.13 -25.41
CA PRO A 298 -7.97 0.91 -25.85
C PRO A 298 -6.70 0.97 -25.00
N LEU A 299 -5.56 1.19 -25.66
CA LEU A 299 -4.26 1.42 -25.02
C LEU A 299 -3.82 2.87 -25.23
N PHE A 300 -3.56 3.60 -24.15
CA PHE A 300 -3.01 4.95 -24.16
C PHE A 300 -1.56 4.94 -23.69
N LEU A 301 -0.67 5.45 -24.51
CA LEU A 301 0.75 5.60 -24.23
C LEU A 301 1.05 7.06 -23.92
N VAL A 302 1.22 7.36 -22.63
CA VAL A 302 1.55 8.71 -22.16
C VAL A 302 3.07 8.86 -22.15
N ASN A 303 3.57 9.74 -23.01
CA ASN A 303 4.98 9.80 -23.36
C ASN A 303 5.58 11.17 -22.99
N THR A 304 6.78 11.15 -22.44
CA THR A 304 7.61 12.37 -22.37
C THR A 304 8.01 12.80 -23.78
N VAL A 305 8.34 14.09 -23.93
CA VAL A 305 8.80 14.69 -25.20
C VAL A 305 9.96 13.89 -25.81
N ASP A 306 10.93 13.47 -24.97
CA ASP A 306 12.10 12.72 -25.41
C ASP A 306 11.77 11.30 -25.91
N ALA A 307 10.71 10.69 -25.36
CA ALA A 307 10.29 9.34 -25.70
C ALA A 307 9.34 9.30 -26.91
N HIS A 308 8.52 10.34 -27.09
CA HIS A 308 7.37 10.34 -28.00
C HIS A 308 7.73 9.95 -29.44
N ARG A 309 8.75 10.58 -30.03
CA ARG A 309 9.17 10.31 -31.42
C ARG A 309 9.57 8.85 -31.65
N LYS A 310 10.29 8.25 -30.69
CA LYS A 310 10.76 6.86 -30.80
C LYS A 310 9.60 5.88 -30.63
N ILE A 311 8.64 6.20 -29.77
CA ILE A 311 7.43 5.39 -29.59
C ILE A 311 6.58 5.41 -30.85
N LEU A 312 6.39 6.56 -31.51
CA LEU A 312 5.68 6.61 -32.79
C LEU A 312 6.36 5.76 -33.88
N GLN A 313 7.69 5.77 -33.94
CA GLN A 313 8.45 4.92 -34.87
C GLN A 313 8.31 3.43 -34.55
N PHE A 314 8.21 3.09 -33.27
CA PHE A 314 7.95 1.73 -32.81
C PHE A 314 6.54 1.29 -33.20
N LEU A 315 5.52 2.10 -32.89
CA LEU A 315 4.11 1.82 -33.20
C LEU A 315 3.81 1.68 -34.69
N ALA A 316 4.60 2.31 -35.57
CA ALA A 316 4.45 2.14 -37.02
C ALA A 316 4.59 0.67 -37.48
N LYS A 317 5.17 -0.21 -36.65
CA LYS A 317 5.30 -1.65 -36.90
C LYS A 317 4.10 -2.46 -36.39
N HIS A 318 3.20 -1.85 -35.61
CA HIS A 318 2.03 -2.52 -35.03
C HIS A 318 0.77 -2.17 -35.83
N PRO A 319 0.04 -3.16 -36.35
CA PRO A 319 -1.17 -2.92 -37.14
C PRO A 319 -2.40 -2.57 -36.28
N ASN A 320 -2.30 -2.65 -34.95
CA ASN A 320 -3.41 -2.45 -34.03
C ASN A 320 -3.91 -1.00 -34.06
N LYS A 321 -5.21 -0.83 -34.30
CA LYS A 321 -5.83 0.47 -34.54
C LYS A 321 -6.25 1.22 -33.27
N ASN A 322 -6.26 0.55 -32.10
CA ASN A 322 -6.76 1.14 -30.87
C ASN A 322 -5.65 1.50 -29.86
N ILE A 323 -4.47 1.84 -30.40
CA ILE A 323 -3.33 2.35 -29.62
C ILE A 323 -3.20 3.86 -29.86
N HIS A 324 -3.25 4.63 -28.77
CA HIS A 324 -3.24 6.10 -28.79
C HIS A 324 -1.97 6.61 -28.12
N SER A 325 -1.19 7.40 -28.84
CA SER A 325 -0.01 8.07 -28.29
C SER A 325 -0.38 9.47 -27.81
N VAL A 326 -0.04 9.81 -26.57
CA VAL A 326 -0.27 11.13 -25.96
C VAL A 326 1.06 11.72 -25.54
N GLU A 327 1.45 12.83 -26.15
CA GLU A 327 2.64 13.58 -25.75
C GLU A 327 2.33 14.49 -24.56
N GLN A 328 3.20 14.50 -23.56
CA GLN A 328 3.12 15.43 -22.45
C GLN A 328 3.44 16.86 -22.89
N SER A 329 2.58 17.79 -22.51
CA SER A 329 2.77 19.23 -22.74
C SER A 329 3.47 19.91 -21.56
N THR A 330 3.95 21.13 -21.79
CA THR A 330 4.52 21.97 -20.73
C THR A 330 3.50 22.37 -19.65
N ASN A 331 2.20 22.40 -19.98
CA ASN A 331 1.14 22.66 -19.01
C ASN A 331 0.90 21.45 -18.12
N ASP A 332 0.93 20.23 -18.69
CA ASP A 332 0.78 18.99 -17.91
C ASP A 332 1.86 18.87 -16.84
N LEU A 333 3.11 19.20 -17.18
CA LEU A 333 4.22 19.20 -16.23
C LEU A 333 4.07 20.27 -15.14
N LYS A 334 3.54 21.45 -15.48
CA LYS A 334 3.27 22.51 -14.48
C LYS A 334 2.20 22.06 -13.50
N ASP A 335 1.11 21.48 -13.99
CA ASP A 335 0.00 21.01 -13.16
C ASP A 335 0.38 19.77 -12.33
N ALA A 336 1.29 18.92 -12.84
CA ALA A 336 1.84 17.79 -12.12
C ALA A 336 2.84 18.20 -11.02
N SER A 337 3.57 19.30 -11.20
CA SER A 337 4.65 19.74 -10.31
C SER A 337 4.32 19.80 -8.80
N PRO A 338 3.12 20.22 -8.35
CA PRO A 338 2.78 20.24 -6.93
C PRO A 338 2.67 18.84 -6.30
N TYR A 339 2.56 17.81 -7.13
CA TYR A 339 2.44 16.40 -6.73
C TYR A 339 3.73 15.62 -6.92
N THR A 340 4.68 16.14 -7.70
CA THR A 340 6.00 15.53 -7.84
C THR A 340 6.82 15.74 -6.57
N PRO A 341 7.44 14.70 -5.98
CA PRO A 341 8.30 14.86 -4.83
C PRO A 341 9.47 15.80 -5.17
N SER A 342 9.73 16.80 -4.32
CA SER A 342 10.85 17.76 -4.44
C SER A 342 12.22 17.11 -4.21
N SER A 343 12.60 16.15 -5.05
CA SER A 343 13.94 15.52 -5.05
C SER A 343 14.68 15.67 -6.39
N ALA A 344 14.08 16.33 -7.38
CA ALA A 344 14.75 16.60 -8.67
C ALA A 344 15.86 17.68 -8.60
N LYS A 345 16.12 18.30 -7.44
CA LYS A 345 17.15 19.36 -7.28
C LYS A 345 18.16 19.17 -6.13
N GLY A 346 18.21 18.02 -5.48
CA GLY A 346 19.21 17.80 -4.44
C GLY A 346 19.20 16.36 -3.91
N GLN A 347 20.36 15.90 -3.45
CA GLN A 347 20.65 14.56 -2.91
C GLN A 347 19.86 14.22 -1.62
N GLY A 348 18.53 14.22 -1.68
CA GLY A 348 17.62 13.72 -0.67
C GLY A 348 17.03 12.37 -1.07
N HIS A 349 16.80 11.50 -0.08
CA HIS A 349 16.27 10.14 -0.25
C HIS A 349 14.97 10.12 -1.08
N LYS A 350 14.91 9.26 -2.12
CA LYS A 350 13.66 8.92 -2.83
C LYS A 350 12.79 8.08 -1.89
N ASP A 351 11.55 8.49 -1.65
CA ASP A 351 10.53 7.57 -1.14
C ASP A 351 10.24 6.53 -2.24
N GLU A 352 10.54 5.24 -1.98
CA GLU A 352 10.31 4.13 -2.92
C GLU A 352 8.88 4.08 -3.47
N MET A 353 7.90 4.59 -2.72
CA MET A 353 6.48 4.49 -3.05
C MET A 353 5.99 5.58 -4.02
N ASP A 354 6.71 6.71 -4.12
CA ASP A 354 6.38 7.80 -5.05
C ASP A 354 7.35 7.83 -6.25
N SER A 355 7.98 6.69 -6.57
CA SER A 355 8.79 6.48 -7.78
C SER A 355 7.96 6.59 -9.05
N PHE A 356 6.72 6.11 -9.01
CA PHE A 356 5.75 6.22 -10.08
C PHE A 356 5.09 7.60 -10.04
N ASN A 357 5.36 8.42 -11.05
CA ASN A 357 4.85 9.78 -11.14
C ASN A 357 3.40 9.78 -11.66
N LEU A 358 2.47 9.44 -10.76
CA LEU A 358 1.05 9.33 -11.05
C LEU A 358 0.47 10.60 -11.67
N ALA A 359 0.85 11.77 -11.16
CA ALA A 359 0.37 13.05 -11.67
C ALA A 359 0.79 13.25 -13.14
N GLU A 360 2.05 12.99 -13.48
CA GLU A 360 2.54 13.09 -14.86
C GLU A 360 1.87 12.11 -15.82
N ALA A 361 1.40 10.96 -15.34
CA ALA A 361 0.64 10.02 -16.16
C ALA A 361 -0.83 10.45 -16.38
N ILE A 362 -1.43 11.14 -15.41
CA ILE A 362 -2.86 11.49 -15.41
C ILE A 362 -3.15 12.84 -16.07
N PHE A 363 -2.35 13.88 -15.79
CA PHE A 363 -2.61 15.24 -16.31
C PHE A 363 -2.73 15.31 -17.85
N PRO A 364 -1.91 14.59 -18.65
CA PRO A 364 -2.06 14.58 -20.10
C PRO A 364 -3.41 14.03 -20.57
N LEU A 365 -4.06 13.15 -19.79
CA LEU A 365 -5.39 12.64 -20.11
C LEU A 365 -6.48 13.64 -19.71
N VAL A 366 -6.32 14.31 -18.57
CA VAL A 366 -7.24 15.34 -18.06
C VAL A 366 -7.23 16.58 -18.95
N ASN A 367 -6.06 17.17 -19.18
CA ASN A 367 -5.90 18.43 -19.89
C ASN A 367 -6.30 18.32 -21.37
N ASN A 368 -6.11 17.14 -21.99
CA ASN A 368 -6.55 16.86 -23.35
C ASN A 368 -7.98 16.34 -23.45
N ARG A 369 -8.77 16.38 -22.36
CA ARG A 369 -10.16 15.89 -22.28
C ARG A 369 -10.34 14.46 -22.78
N LYS A 370 -9.31 13.62 -22.64
CA LYS A 370 -9.38 12.20 -23.05
C LYS A 370 -10.29 11.42 -22.11
N LEU A 371 -10.28 11.76 -20.81
CA LEU A 371 -11.16 11.13 -19.83
C LEU A 371 -12.64 11.34 -20.16
N ASP A 372 -13.05 12.57 -20.53
CA ASP A 372 -14.43 12.88 -20.96
C ASP A 372 -14.88 12.01 -22.14
N ILE A 373 -14.01 11.87 -23.14
CA ILE A 373 -14.26 11.06 -24.33
C ILE A 373 -14.42 9.59 -23.94
N LEU A 374 -13.53 9.06 -23.10
CA LEU A 374 -13.57 7.68 -22.64
C LEU A 374 -14.84 7.40 -21.82
N SER A 375 -15.22 8.31 -20.91
CA SER A 375 -16.48 8.22 -20.17
C SER A 375 -17.69 8.23 -21.11
N SER A 376 -17.69 9.07 -22.15
CA SER A 376 -18.78 9.11 -23.15
C SER A 376 -18.88 7.82 -23.98
N GLN A 377 -17.80 7.06 -24.09
CA GLN A 377 -17.74 5.75 -24.74
C GLN A 377 -18.15 4.60 -23.79
N GLY A 378 -18.55 4.90 -22.55
CA GLY A 378 -18.92 3.89 -21.55
C GLY A 378 -17.73 3.24 -20.86
N ARG A 379 -16.53 3.82 -20.96
CA ARG A 379 -15.37 3.36 -20.17
C ARG A 379 -15.53 3.88 -18.74
N GLU A 380 -15.23 3.05 -17.76
CA GLU A 380 -15.39 3.36 -16.33
C GLU A 380 -14.06 3.23 -15.55
N TYR A 381 -13.15 2.36 -15.99
CA TYR A 381 -11.93 2.03 -15.24
C TYR A 381 -10.66 2.18 -16.08
N ILE A 382 -9.63 2.76 -15.48
CA ILE A 382 -8.27 2.86 -15.98
C ILE A 382 -7.39 1.82 -15.28
N LEU A 383 -6.74 0.95 -16.04
CA LEU A 383 -5.56 0.22 -15.58
C LEU A 383 -4.31 1.03 -15.94
N LEU A 384 -3.66 1.58 -14.93
CA LEU A 384 -2.47 2.39 -15.07
C LEU A 384 -1.21 1.56 -14.81
N LEU A 385 -0.34 1.50 -15.81
CA LEU A 385 0.87 0.70 -15.84
C LEU A 385 2.12 1.59 -15.76
N GLY A 386 3.04 1.18 -14.88
CA GLY A 386 4.41 1.64 -14.80
C GLY A 386 5.21 1.48 -16.07
N SER A 387 6.31 2.21 -16.15
CA SER A 387 7.23 2.10 -17.28
C SER A 387 8.09 0.84 -17.22
N ASP A 388 8.39 0.34 -16.02
CA ASP A 388 9.56 -0.53 -15.78
C ASP A 388 9.25 -1.94 -15.26
N ASN A 389 7.98 -2.27 -14.97
CA ASN A 389 7.56 -3.59 -14.51
C ASN A 389 7.04 -4.47 -15.65
N LEU A 390 7.70 -5.60 -15.93
CA LEU A 390 7.28 -6.58 -16.95
C LEU A 390 6.27 -7.61 -16.45
N GLY A 391 6.14 -7.76 -15.13
CA GLY A 391 5.17 -8.66 -14.50
C GLY A 391 3.73 -8.14 -14.56
N CYS A 392 3.49 -6.97 -15.15
CA CYS A 392 2.16 -6.41 -15.31
C CYS A 392 1.26 -7.37 -16.12
N VAL A 393 0.10 -7.70 -15.56
CA VAL A 393 -0.88 -8.59 -16.19
C VAL A 393 -2.26 -7.93 -16.19
N ILE A 394 -2.90 -7.87 -17.35
CA ILE A 394 -4.26 -7.34 -17.49
C ILE A 394 -5.24 -8.44 -17.07
N ASP A 395 -5.70 -8.41 -15.82
CA ASP A 395 -6.53 -9.47 -15.25
C ASP A 395 -8.01 -9.07 -15.11
N PRO A 396 -8.93 -9.68 -15.89
CA PRO A 396 -10.36 -9.38 -15.80
C PRO A 396 -10.99 -9.79 -14.46
N LYS A 397 -10.37 -10.69 -13.67
CA LYS A 397 -10.84 -11.05 -12.31
C LYS A 397 -10.78 -9.83 -11.38
N ILE A 398 -9.69 -9.07 -11.46
CA ILE A 398 -9.50 -7.86 -10.66
C ILE A 398 -10.58 -6.85 -11.06
N LEU A 399 -10.71 -6.58 -12.36
CA LEU A 399 -11.72 -5.66 -12.88
C LEU A 399 -13.14 -6.03 -12.44
N ASN A 400 -13.53 -7.30 -12.55
CA ASN A 400 -14.83 -7.78 -12.10
C ASN A 400 -15.09 -7.45 -10.62
N TYR A 401 -14.11 -7.70 -9.76
CA TYR A 401 -14.23 -7.41 -8.34
C TYR A 401 -14.34 -5.90 -8.06
N LEU A 402 -13.58 -5.07 -8.78
CA LEU A 402 -13.64 -3.61 -8.64
C LEU A 402 -15.02 -3.07 -9.02
N VAL A 403 -15.56 -3.51 -10.16
CA VAL A 403 -16.88 -3.10 -10.66
C VAL A 403 -17.99 -3.53 -9.69
N GLN A 404 -17.98 -4.79 -9.23
CA GLN A 404 -19.02 -5.31 -8.33
C GLN A 404 -19.06 -4.63 -6.97
N ASN A 405 -17.90 -4.21 -6.45
CA ASN A 405 -17.79 -3.59 -5.13
C ASN A 405 -17.69 -2.06 -5.20
N HIS A 406 -17.84 -1.46 -6.39
CA HIS A 406 -17.71 -0.03 -6.63
C HIS A 406 -16.41 0.55 -6.03
N ILE A 407 -15.30 -0.18 -6.21
CA ILE A 407 -14.00 0.26 -5.71
C ILE A 407 -13.46 1.34 -6.64
N GLU A 408 -13.22 2.52 -6.08
CA GLU A 408 -12.80 3.71 -6.83
C GLU A 408 -11.30 3.71 -7.19
N LEU A 409 -10.46 3.13 -6.33
CA LEU A 409 -9.02 2.99 -6.58
C LEU A 409 -8.50 1.72 -5.89
N CYS A 410 -7.66 0.99 -6.60
CA CYS A 410 -6.96 -0.19 -6.11
C CYS A 410 -5.47 -0.13 -6.47
N LEU A 411 -4.61 -0.35 -5.48
CA LEU A 411 -3.16 -0.47 -5.66
C LEU A 411 -2.76 -1.95 -5.64
N GLU A 412 -1.99 -2.41 -6.63
CA GLU A 412 -1.37 -3.74 -6.56
C GLU A 412 -0.10 -3.67 -5.71
N VAL A 413 -0.03 -4.54 -4.71
CA VAL A 413 1.10 -4.66 -3.79
C VAL A 413 1.54 -6.11 -3.66
N THR A 414 2.83 -6.35 -3.50
CA THR A 414 3.40 -7.68 -3.26
C THR A 414 4.20 -7.69 -1.96
N PRO A 415 4.34 -8.82 -1.23
CA PRO A 415 5.14 -8.85 -0.03
C PRO A 415 6.61 -8.45 -0.30
N LYS A 416 7.20 -7.62 0.57
CA LYS A 416 8.65 -7.43 0.64
C LYS A 416 9.24 -8.73 1.19
N SER A 417 9.98 -9.48 0.39
CA SER A 417 10.65 -10.71 0.84
C SER A 417 11.53 -10.42 2.07
N SER A 418 11.23 -11.02 3.22
CA SER A 418 12.04 -10.93 4.45
C SER A 418 12.53 -12.32 4.87
N ALA A 419 13.68 -12.78 4.34
CA ALA A 419 14.65 -13.66 5.02
C ALA A 419 15.69 -14.23 4.04
N LYS A 420 16.97 -13.89 4.30
CA LYS A 420 18.21 -14.44 3.71
C LYS A 420 18.44 -14.19 2.21
N GLU A 421 19.01 -13.02 1.91
CA GLU A 421 20.20 -12.96 1.08
C GLU A 421 20.98 -11.68 1.44
N GLU A 422 21.97 -11.83 2.32
CA GLU A 422 23.05 -10.86 2.45
C GLU A 422 23.86 -10.87 1.15
N SER A 423 23.54 -9.98 0.21
CA SER A 423 24.50 -9.56 -0.79
C SER A 423 25.36 -8.43 -0.18
N LYS A 424 26.51 -8.81 0.38
CA LYS A 424 27.59 -7.89 0.73
C LYS A 424 28.25 -7.28 -0.52
N TYR A 425 28.77 -6.07 -0.32
CA TYR A 425 29.68 -5.21 -1.12
C TYR A 425 29.00 -4.14 -2.00
N SER A 426 29.37 -2.85 -1.94
CA SER A 426 30.72 -2.27 -1.69
C SER A 426 30.79 -1.19 -0.60
N GLN A 427 32.00 -1.10 -0.03
CA GLN A 427 32.48 -0.05 0.88
C GLN A 427 32.72 1.28 0.15
N ASP A 428 32.69 2.35 0.94
CA ASP A 428 33.02 3.75 0.66
C ASP A 428 32.00 4.58 -0.12
N GLU A 429 30.95 5.02 0.59
CA GLU A 429 30.81 6.43 0.99
C GLU A 429 29.70 6.56 2.05
N ALA A 430 30.00 7.31 3.11
CA ALA A 430 29.13 7.50 4.26
C ALA A 430 27.84 8.24 3.87
N LYS A 431 26.68 7.58 3.99
CA LYS A 431 25.37 8.21 4.25
C LYS A 431 24.42 7.19 4.90
N THR A 432 23.77 7.67 5.94
CA THR A 432 22.86 7.03 6.91
C THR A 432 21.84 6.03 6.33
N PRO A 433 21.53 4.91 7.04
CA PRO A 433 20.40 4.06 6.69
C PRO A 433 19.12 4.77 7.13
N ILE A 434 18.36 5.31 6.18
CA ILE A 434 16.99 5.76 6.45
C ILE A 434 16.05 4.61 6.09
N LEU A 435 15.63 3.90 7.14
CA LEU A 435 14.49 2.99 7.14
C LEU A 435 13.19 3.80 7.08
N THR A 436 12.36 3.59 6.06
CA THR A 436 10.91 3.86 6.14
C THR A 436 10.10 2.68 5.57
N PRO A 437 9.70 1.73 6.43
CA PRO A 437 8.69 0.72 6.12
C PRO A 437 7.32 1.14 6.69
N LYS A 438 6.22 0.92 5.95
CA LYS A 438 4.98 0.36 6.55
C LYS A 438 4.95 -1.17 6.34
N THR A 439 6.13 -1.70 6.65
CA THR A 439 6.65 -3.02 7.05
C THR A 439 6.66 -4.24 6.13
N ASN A 440 5.65 -4.57 5.32
CA ASN A 440 5.70 -5.85 4.58
C ASN A 440 5.30 -5.82 3.10
N TRP A 441 4.94 -4.66 2.54
CA TRP A 441 4.38 -4.59 1.19
C TRP A 441 5.17 -3.64 0.28
N ARG A 442 5.29 -4.01 -1.00
CA ARG A 442 5.92 -3.25 -2.08
C ARG A 442 4.87 -2.95 -3.15
N PHE A 443 4.78 -1.69 -3.57
CA PHE A 443 3.95 -1.30 -4.71
C PHE A 443 4.51 -1.88 -6.01
N VAL A 444 3.61 -2.38 -6.87
CA VAL A 444 3.98 -3.15 -8.08
C VAL A 444 4.01 -2.28 -9.34
N ASP A 445 3.96 -0.95 -9.20
CA ASP A 445 3.83 -0.03 -10.34
C ASP A 445 2.59 -0.29 -11.22
N THR A 446 1.54 -0.87 -10.62
CA THR A 446 0.26 -1.15 -11.28
C THR A 446 -0.87 -0.69 -10.38
N MET A 447 -1.80 0.09 -10.94
CA MET A 447 -2.98 0.53 -10.20
C MET A 447 -4.22 0.63 -11.07
N TRP A 448 -5.38 0.52 -10.43
CA TRP A 448 -6.68 0.57 -11.06
C TRP A 448 -7.44 1.77 -10.53
N MET A 449 -8.00 2.60 -11.41
CA MET A 449 -8.71 3.83 -11.04
C MET A 449 -10.04 3.91 -11.74
N ASN A 450 -11.11 4.26 -11.02
CA ASN A 450 -12.34 4.68 -11.65
C ASN A 450 -12.15 6.08 -12.27
N ILE A 451 -12.63 6.29 -13.51
CA ILE A 451 -12.44 7.54 -14.25
C ILE A 451 -13.09 8.73 -13.52
N GLU A 452 -14.29 8.60 -12.97
CA GLU A 452 -14.98 9.68 -12.25
C GLU A 452 -14.20 10.10 -10.98
N SER A 453 -13.53 9.14 -10.34
CA SER A 453 -12.70 9.42 -9.17
C SER A 453 -11.43 10.20 -9.50
N VAL A 454 -10.91 10.11 -10.73
CA VAL A 454 -9.69 10.84 -11.16
C VAL A 454 -9.89 12.35 -11.02
N GLU A 455 -11.00 12.89 -11.53
CA GLU A 455 -11.30 14.33 -11.44
C GLU A 455 -11.41 14.80 -9.98
N SER A 456 -12.04 13.96 -9.14
CA SER A 456 -12.15 14.23 -7.71
C SER A 456 -10.79 14.28 -7.01
N LEU A 457 -9.86 13.39 -7.40
CA LEU A 457 -8.51 13.32 -6.85
C LEU A 457 -7.65 14.51 -7.28
N VAL A 458 -7.78 14.93 -8.54
CA VAL A 458 -7.15 16.14 -9.08
C VAL A 458 -7.63 17.36 -8.28
N ALA A 459 -8.95 17.54 -8.13
CA ALA A 459 -9.53 18.68 -7.41
C ALA A 459 -9.15 18.72 -5.92
N LYS A 460 -8.96 17.56 -5.28
CA LYS A 460 -8.57 17.45 -3.85
C LYS A 460 -7.06 17.53 -3.63
N GLY A 461 -6.26 17.58 -4.68
CA GLY A 461 -4.80 17.58 -4.59
C GLY A 461 -4.19 16.29 -4.03
N ARG A 462 -4.73 15.12 -4.44
CA ARG A 462 -4.37 13.80 -3.91
C ARG A 462 -3.79 12.84 -4.96
N LEU A 463 -2.90 13.33 -5.82
CA LEU A 463 -2.26 12.52 -6.87
C LEU A 463 -0.87 11.98 -6.48
N THR A 464 -0.60 11.75 -5.19
CA THR A 464 0.62 11.04 -4.74
C THR A 464 0.27 9.69 -4.14
N ILE A 465 1.05 8.65 -4.47
CA ILE A 465 0.75 7.27 -4.05
C ILE A 465 0.75 7.17 -2.53
N SER A 466 1.70 7.82 -1.87
CA SER A 466 1.76 7.94 -0.41
C SER A 466 0.44 8.43 0.22
N LYS A 467 -0.24 9.42 -0.39
CA LYS A 467 -1.52 9.95 0.10
C LYS A 467 -2.71 9.06 -0.23
N LEU A 468 -2.59 8.23 -1.27
CA LEU A 468 -3.62 7.27 -1.68
C LEU A 468 -3.58 6.01 -0.82
N PHE A 469 -2.37 5.54 -0.45
CA PHE A 469 -2.15 4.30 0.29
C PHE A 469 -2.85 4.25 1.65
N ASP A 470 -2.93 5.38 2.36
CA ASP A 470 -3.51 5.44 3.71
C ASP A 470 -5.07 5.46 3.73
N GLN A 471 -5.74 5.46 2.56
CA GLN A 471 -7.19 5.69 2.47
C GLN A 471 -7.95 4.71 1.55
N GLN A 472 -7.28 3.76 0.90
CA GLN A 472 -7.82 3.05 -0.28
C GLN A 472 -7.58 1.52 -0.20
N PHE A 473 -8.25 0.75 -1.07
CA PHE A 473 -8.13 -0.71 -1.15
C PHE A 473 -6.79 -1.11 -1.79
N ALA A 474 -6.03 -2.02 -1.15
CA ALA A 474 -4.82 -2.60 -1.74
C ALA A 474 -5.03 -4.08 -2.03
N LEU A 475 -4.48 -4.58 -3.12
CA LEU A 475 -4.57 -5.97 -3.53
C LEU A 475 -3.18 -6.63 -3.41
N SER A 476 -3.08 -7.65 -2.55
CA SER A 476 -1.89 -8.49 -2.41
C SER A 476 -1.80 -9.45 -3.58
N VAL A 477 -0.95 -9.13 -4.55
CA VAL A 477 -0.67 -9.92 -5.74
C VAL A 477 0.57 -10.81 -5.56
N PRO A 478 0.69 -11.92 -6.33
CA PRO A 478 1.89 -12.75 -6.28
C PRO A 478 3.13 -12.01 -6.79
N ASN A 479 4.32 -12.41 -6.30
CA ASN A 479 5.61 -11.84 -6.71
C ASN A 479 5.86 -11.89 -8.22
N SER A 480 5.26 -12.86 -8.94
CA SER A 480 5.36 -12.95 -10.40
C SER A 480 4.80 -11.71 -11.12
N ARG A 481 3.95 -10.93 -10.46
CA ARG A 481 3.42 -9.67 -11.02
C ARG A 481 4.36 -8.47 -10.86
N TYR A 482 5.49 -8.66 -10.16
CA TYR A 482 6.52 -7.63 -9.96
C TYR A 482 7.88 -8.11 -10.49
N LEU A 483 8.14 -7.82 -11.77
CA LEU A 483 9.39 -8.09 -12.46
C LEU A 483 9.96 -6.79 -13.03
N PRO A 484 10.51 -5.91 -12.19
CA PRO A 484 11.15 -4.67 -12.65
C PRO A 484 12.47 -4.98 -13.37
N VAL A 485 12.80 -4.19 -14.39
CA VAL A 485 14.08 -4.33 -15.12
C VAL A 485 14.97 -3.13 -14.84
N GLU A 486 15.74 -3.13 -13.75
CA GLU A 486 16.57 -1.98 -13.37
C GLU A 486 18.02 -2.11 -13.85
N ALA A 487 18.48 -3.34 -14.08
CA ALA A 487 19.84 -3.65 -14.49
C ALA A 487 19.90 -4.72 -15.58
N THR A 488 21.06 -4.86 -16.22
CA THR A 488 21.34 -5.93 -17.19
C THR A 488 21.32 -7.33 -16.57
N SER A 489 21.47 -7.45 -15.24
CA SER A 489 21.24 -8.69 -14.50
C SER A 489 19.77 -9.14 -14.57
N ASP A 490 18.83 -8.20 -14.52
CA ASP A 490 17.40 -8.49 -14.60
C ASP A 490 17.04 -8.90 -16.04
N LEU A 491 17.63 -8.19 -17.02
CA LEU A 491 17.50 -8.54 -18.43
C LEU A 491 18.07 -9.94 -18.73
N PHE A 492 19.21 -10.29 -18.12
CA PHE A 492 19.81 -11.61 -18.24
C PHE A 492 18.88 -12.72 -17.74
N LEU A 493 18.21 -12.51 -16.59
CA LEU A 493 17.22 -13.46 -16.07
C LEU A 493 16.08 -13.66 -17.07
N LEU A 494 15.51 -12.57 -17.59
CA LEU A 494 14.35 -12.59 -18.47
C LEU A 494 14.65 -13.14 -19.88
N GLN A 495 15.87 -12.94 -20.37
CA GLN A 495 16.31 -13.47 -21.67
C GLN A 495 16.76 -14.93 -21.61
N SER A 496 16.96 -15.48 -20.41
CA SER A 496 17.38 -16.87 -20.23
C SER A 496 16.20 -17.85 -20.37
N ASP A 497 16.51 -19.13 -20.33
CA ASP A 497 15.51 -20.22 -20.32
C ASP A 497 14.70 -20.33 -19.02
N LEU A 498 14.96 -19.45 -18.04
CA LEU A 498 14.19 -19.33 -16.81
C LEU A 498 12.78 -18.78 -17.05
N TYR A 499 12.63 -17.89 -18.03
CA TYR A 499 11.37 -17.24 -18.35
C TYR A 499 10.99 -17.50 -19.81
N THR A 500 9.69 -17.65 -20.02
CA THR A 500 9.06 -17.71 -21.35
C THR A 500 7.93 -16.70 -21.38
N PHE A 501 7.47 -16.31 -22.56
CA PHE A 501 6.37 -15.35 -22.70
C PHE A 501 5.19 -16.04 -23.35
N VAL A 502 4.06 -16.11 -22.64
CA VAL A 502 2.82 -16.74 -23.12
C VAL A 502 1.75 -15.67 -23.14
N GLU A 503 1.19 -15.39 -24.32
CA GLU A 503 0.18 -14.32 -24.52
C GLU A 503 0.61 -12.99 -23.87
N GLY A 504 1.89 -12.61 -24.08
CA GLY A 504 2.46 -11.39 -23.52
C GLY A 504 2.72 -11.41 -22.01
N THR A 505 2.52 -12.54 -21.32
CA THR A 505 2.77 -12.68 -19.87
C THR A 505 4.07 -13.45 -19.60
N PRO A 506 5.01 -12.90 -18.80
CA PRO A 506 6.18 -13.64 -18.35
C PRO A 506 5.77 -14.85 -17.49
N THR A 507 6.12 -16.04 -17.97
CA THR A 507 5.82 -17.32 -17.32
C THR A 507 7.12 -18.02 -17.00
N ARG A 508 7.32 -18.30 -15.72
CA ARG A 508 8.50 -19.00 -15.23
C ARG A 508 8.49 -20.46 -15.68
N ASN A 509 9.65 -20.95 -16.08
CA ASN A 509 9.81 -22.31 -16.58
C ASN A 509 9.54 -23.33 -15.47
N THR A 510 8.62 -24.25 -15.72
CA THR A 510 8.19 -25.30 -14.76
C THR A 510 9.24 -26.38 -14.54
N ALA A 511 10.23 -26.49 -15.43
CA ALA A 511 11.37 -27.39 -15.25
C ALA A 511 12.30 -26.95 -14.10
N ARG A 512 12.17 -25.72 -13.60
CA ARG A 512 12.97 -25.25 -12.46
C ARG A 512 12.35 -25.70 -11.14
N GLU A 513 13.08 -26.55 -10.42
CA GLU A 513 12.66 -27.06 -9.11
C GLU A 513 12.73 -26.01 -8.00
N ASN A 514 13.72 -25.09 -8.05
CA ASN A 514 13.89 -24.06 -7.03
C ASN A 514 12.82 -22.95 -7.21
N PRO A 515 11.99 -22.64 -6.19
CA PRO A 515 10.96 -21.61 -6.30
C PRO A 515 11.53 -20.19 -6.39
N SER A 516 12.77 -19.96 -5.95
CA SER A 516 13.43 -18.65 -6.00
C SER A 516 14.24 -18.47 -7.28
N ASP A 517 14.32 -17.24 -7.78
CA ASP A 517 15.19 -16.88 -8.90
C ASP A 517 16.67 -16.87 -8.48
N PRO A 518 17.61 -17.17 -9.39
CA PRO A 518 19.02 -17.18 -9.06
C PRO A 518 19.54 -15.77 -8.80
N SER A 519 20.52 -15.66 -7.89
CA SER A 519 21.19 -14.40 -7.59
C SER A 519 22.20 -14.07 -8.69
N ILE A 520 21.97 -13.01 -9.48
CA ILE A 520 22.83 -12.61 -10.61
C ILE A 520 23.58 -11.32 -10.30
N GLN A 521 24.91 -11.39 -10.28
CA GLN A 521 25.80 -10.26 -10.07
C GLN A 521 26.72 -10.08 -11.28
N LEU A 522 26.43 -9.08 -12.11
CA LEU A 522 27.28 -8.73 -13.25
C LEU A 522 28.10 -7.49 -12.92
N GLY A 523 29.40 -7.55 -13.19
CA GLY A 523 30.34 -6.47 -12.91
C GLY A 523 30.13 -5.24 -13.81
N PRO A 524 30.87 -4.14 -13.54
CA PRO A 524 30.66 -2.85 -14.19
C PRO A 524 30.70 -2.87 -15.73
N VAL A 525 31.50 -3.76 -16.32
CA VAL A 525 31.63 -3.91 -17.78
C VAL A 525 30.38 -4.44 -18.47
N PHE A 526 29.41 -4.95 -17.71
CA PHE A 526 28.11 -5.42 -18.21
C PHE A 526 26.99 -4.42 -17.97
N ARG A 527 27.28 -3.25 -17.38
CA ARG A 527 26.24 -2.27 -17.00
C ARG A 527 25.52 -1.70 -18.22
N ASN A 528 26.23 -1.52 -19.34
CA ASN A 528 25.66 -1.06 -20.59
C ASN A 528 25.04 -2.25 -21.35
N VAL A 529 23.83 -2.09 -21.87
CA VAL A 529 23.11 -3.11 -22.66
C VAL A 529 23.89 -3.51 -23.91
N ASP A 530 24.54 -2.58 -24.60
CA ASP A 530 25.32 -2.89 -25.81
C ASP A 530 26.53 -3.77 -25.45
N ASP A 531 27.30 -3.39 -24.42
CA ASP A 531 28.43 -4.19 -23.92
C ASP A 531 27.98 -5.56 -23.41
N PHE A 532 26.83 -5.61 -22.72
CA PHE A 532 26.21 -6.85 -22.25
C PHE A 532 25.89 -7.78 -23.42
N LYS A 533 25.20 -7.28 -24.45
CA LYS A 533 24.85 -8.05 -25.64
C LYS A 533 26.08 -8.52 -26.42
N GLU A 534 27.12 -7.70 -26.52
CA GLU A 534 28.37 -8.10 -27.18
C GLU A 534 29.10 -9.23 -26.42
N ARG A 535 29.09 -9.18 -25.09
CA ARG A 535 29.78 -10.15 -24.23
C ARG A 535 29.07 -11.49 -24.12
N PHE A 536 27.77 -11.54 -24.35
CA PHE A 536 26.99 -12.78 -24.41
C PHE A 536 26.57 -13.08 -25.85
N LYS A 537 27.33 -13.95 -26.55
CA LYS A 537 26.94 -14.38 -27.91
C LYS A 537 25.55 -15.03 -27.94
N ALA A 538 25.24 -15.79 -26.89
CA ALA A 538 23.89 -16.24 -26.57
C ALA A 538 23.75 -16.29 -25.04
N ILE A 539 22.53 -16.10 -24.53
CA ILE A 539 22.28 -16.19 -23.10
C ILE A 539 22.41 -17.66 -22.65
N PRO A 540 23.20 -17.97 -21.60
CA PRO A 540 23.34 -19.32 -21.07
C PRO A 540 22.04 -19.89 -20.51
N SER A 541 21.95 -21.22 -20.49
CA SER A 541 20.94 -21.93 -19.70
C SER A 541 21.23 -21.79 -18.22
N ILE A 542 20.22 -21.40 -17.43
CA ILE A 542 20.34 -21.16 -15.98
C ILE A 542 19.29 -21.88 -15.14
N LEU A 543 18.57 -22.85 -15.70
CA LEU A 543 17.53 -23.60 -14.98
C LEU A 543 18.02 -24.18 -13.65
N GLY A 544 19.23 -24.74 -13.64
CA GLY A 544 19.87 -25.31 -12.46
C GLY A 544 20.75 -24.34 -11.67
N LEU A 545 20.74 -23.04 -11.97
CA LEU A 545 21.58 -22.03 -11.33
C LEU A 545 21.00 -21.58 -9.99
N ASP A 546 21.86 -21.41 -8.99
CA ASP A 546 21.55 -20.77 -7.71
C ASP A 546 22.12 -19.35 -7.65
N SER A 547 23.37 -19.15 -8.08
CA SER A 547 24.00 -17.84 -8.11
C SER A 547 25.06 -17.72 -9.20
N LEU A 548 25.10 -16.60 -9.89
CA LEU A 548 26.14 -16.23 -10.84
C LEU A 548 26.80 -14.92 -10.43
N LYS A 549 28.12 -14.92 -10.30
CA LYS A 549 28.92 -13.70 -10.12
C LYS A 549 29.94 -13.58 -11.23
N VAL A 550 29.93 -12.48 -11.98
CA VAL A 550 30.88 -12.24 -13.09
C VAL A 550 31.53 -10.88 -12.91
N THR A 551 32.86 -10.83 -12.88
CA THR A 551 33.63 -9.59 -12.74
C THR A 551 34.85 -9.59 -13.66
N GLY A 552 35.21 -8.43 -14.20
CA GLY A 552 36.34 -8.26 -15.14
C GLY A 552 35.97 -8.55 -16.61
N ASP A 553 36.97 -8.61 -17.49
CA ASP A 553 36.80 -8.82 -18.94
C ASP A 553 36.44 -10.28 -19.28
N VAL A 554 35.16 -10.61 -19.14
CA VAL A 554 34.61 -11.95 -19.38
C VAL A 554 33.71 -11.93 -20.62
N TRP A 555 33.81 -12.99 -21.43
CA TRP A 555 33.05 -13.20 -22.66
C TRP A 555 32.46 -14.62 -22.68
N PHE A 556 31.23 -14.76 -23.18
CA PHE A 556 30.49 -16.00 -23.23
C PHE A 556 30.22 -16.42 -24.67
N GLY A 557 30.57 -17.66 -24.98
CA GLY A 557 30.16 -18.37 -26.20
C GLY A 557 28.67 -18.70 -26.26
N THR A 558 28.33 -19.65 -27.12
CA THR A 558 26.96 -20.13 -27.35
C THR A 558 26.71 -21.48 -26.67
N GLY A 559 25.46 -21.81 -26.32
CA GLY A 559 25.11 -23.11 -25.75
C GLY A 559 25.71 -23.40 -24.35
N ILE A 560 26.04 -22.36 -23.58
CA ILE A 560 26.62 -22.50 -22.23
C ILE A 560 25.52 -22.89 -21.24
N THR A 561 25.84 -23.76 -20.28
CA THR A 561 24.94 -24.15 -19.19
C THR A 561 25.58 -23.84 -17.84
N LEU A 562 24.87 -23.14 -16.96
CA LEU A 562 25.33 -22.77 -15.63
C LEU A 562 24.46 -23.43 -14.54
N LYS A 563 25.09 -24.09 -13.56
CA LYS A 563 24.41 -24.84 -12.49
C LYS A 563 25.02 -24.54 -11.11
N GLY A 564 24.19 -24.57 -10.07
CA GLY A 564 24.59 -24.30 -8.70
C GLY A 564 25.19 -22.91 -8.52
N LYS A 565 26.36 -22.82 -7.87
CA LYS A 565 27.04 -21.54 -7.62
C LYS A 565 28.24 -21.34 -8.55
N VAL A 566 28.13 -20.38 -9.47
CA VAL A 566 29.19 -20.07 -10.44
C VAL A 566 29.75 -18.67 -10.18
N SER A 567 31.08 -18.57 -10.06
CA SER A 567 31.79 -17.30 -9.90
C SER A 567 32.90 -17.19 -10.93
N ILE A 568 32.96 -16.09 -11.68
CA ILE A 568 33.95 -15.85 -12.73
C ILE A 568 34.59 -14.48 -12.45
N HIS A 569 35.91 -14.47 -12.26
CA HIS A 569 36.68 -13.27 -11.96
C HIS A 569 37.87 -13.17 -12.90
N ALA A 570 37.80 -12.26 -13.87
CA ALA A 570 38.94 -11.87 -14.69
C ALA A 570 39.71 -10.73 -14.00
N GLY A 571 40.95 -11.00 -13.62
CA GLY A 571 41.85 -10.00 -13.05
C GLY A 571 42.22 -8.89 -14.04
N LEU A 572 42.88 -7.83 -13.56
CA LEU A 572 43.34 -6.71 -14.40
C LEU A 572 44.22 -7.20 -15.56
N GLY A 573 43.86 -6.79 -16.79
CA GLY A 573 44.56 -7.16 -18.01
C GLY A 573 44.36 -8.61 -18.46
N VAL A 574 43.56 -9.40 -17.75
CA VAL A 574 43.21 -10.78 -18.11
C VAL A 574 41.85 -10.79 -18.78
N ARG A 575 41.75 -11.46 -19.93
CA ARG A 575 40.48 -11.78 -20.57
C ARG A 575 40.17 -13.25 -20.35
N ILE A 576 38.92 -13.55 -19.99
CA ILE A 576 38.40 -14.91 -19.89
C ILE A 576 37.30 -15.09 -20.95
N VAL A 577 37.44 -16.13 -21.78
CA VAL A 577 36.42 -16.49 -22.78
C VAL A 577 35.90 -17.87 -22.42
N ILE A 578 34.60 -17.95 -22.11
CA ILE A 578 33.91 -19.22 -21.87
C ILE A 578 33.56 -19.84 -23.24
N PRO A 579 34.12 -21.00 -23.60
CA PRO A 579 33.89 -21.63 -24.90
C PRO A 579 32.44 -22.04 -25.13
N ASP A 580 32.10 -22.26 -26.39
CA ASP A 580 30.79 -22.78 -26.79
C ASP A 580 30.52 -24.16 -26.14
N GLY A 581 29.28 -24.41 -25.74
CA GLY A 581 28.84 -25.68 -25.14
C GLY A 581 29.33 -25.94 -23.71
N THR A 582 30.05 -25.00 -23.09
CA THR A 582 30.64 -25.21 -21.75
C THR A 582 29.56 -25.39 -20.68
N VAL A 583 29.72 -26.40 -19.83
CA VAL A 583 28.90 -26.60 -18.63
C VAL A 583 29.72 -26.22 -17.39
N LEU A 584 29.23 -25.25 -16.61
CA LEU A 584 29.84 -24.84 -15.35
C LEU A 584 28.90 -25.15 -14.19
N GLU A 585 29.34 -26.03 -13.29
CA GLU A 585 28.59 -26.42 -12.10
C GLU A 585 29.42 -26.23 -10.84
N ASN A 586 28.93 -25.41 -9.90
CA ASN A 586 29.59 -25.18 -8.60
C ASN A 586 31.08 -24.79 -8.70
N ARG A 587 31.44 -23.94 -9.69
CA ARG A 587 32.83 -23.58 -9.99
C ARG A 587 33.15 -22.11 -9.74
N THR A 588 34.40 -21.86 -9.38
CA THR A 588 35.03 -20.53 -9.41
C THR A 588 36.13 -20.52 -10.46
N ILE A 589 36.05 -19.58 -11.41
CA ILE A 589 36.98 -19.41 -12.53
C ILE A 589 37.73 -18.09 -12.36
N ALA A 590 39.06 -18.13 -12.28
CA ALA A 590 39.91 -16.94 -12.16
C ALA A 590 40.91 -16.78 -13.32
N ARG A 591 41.16 -17.86 -14.08
CA ARG A 591 42.10 -17.92 -15.21
C ARG A 591 41.51 -18.79 -16.32
N GLN A 592 41.92 -18.54 -17.56
CA GLN A 592 41.46 -19.33 -18.73
C GLN A 592 41.70 -20.84 -18.57
N LYS A 593 42.79 -21.24 -17.91
CA LYS A 593 43.14 -22.64 -17.65
C LYS A 593 42.17 -23.36 -16.71
N ASP A 594 41.41 -22.63 -15.89
CA ASP A 594 40.47 -23.24 -14.94
C ASP A 594 39.25 -23.89 -15.65
N LEU A 595 39.11 -23.63 -16.96
CA LEU A 595 38.11 -24.23 -17.84
C LEU A 595 38.54 -25.59 -18.40
N GLU A 596 39.84 -25.92 -18.34
CA GLU A 596 40.41 -27.20 -18.78
C GLU A 596 40.04 -28.28 -17.75
N GLY A 597 39.06 -29.12 -18.09
CA GLY A 597 38.46 -30.11 -17.18
C GLY A 597 36.94 -30.01 -17.03
N SER A 598 36.27 -29.28 -17.94
CA SER A 598 34.81 -29.16 -18.04
C SER A 598 34.21 -30.03 -19.17
N SER A 599 35.04 -30.80 -19.88
CA SER A 599 34.63 -31.74 -20.92
C SER A 599 34.47 -33.15 -20.36
N SER A 600 33.27 -33.49 -19.89
CA SER A 600 32.64 -34.83 -19.98
C SER A 600 31.26 -34.80 -19.36
#